data_AF-A0A8T6TWX1-F1
#
_entry.id   AF-A0A8T6TWX1-F1
#
_cell.length_a   1.000
_cell.length_b   1.000
_cell.length_c   1.000
_cell.angle_alpha   90.00
_cell.angle_beta   90.00
_cell.angle_gamma   90.00
#
_symmetry.space_group_name_H-M   'P 1'
#
loop_
_entity.id
_entity.type
_entity.pdbx_description
1 polymer ?
#
loop_
_entity_poly.entity_id
_entity_poly.type
_entity_poly.pdbx_seq_one_letter_code
_entity_poly.pdbx_strand_id
1 'polypeptide(L)'
;MEELKAYKNRLIHHPFLSQANTRTLDQLQRVMETHVFCVWDSMNLLKRIQSDLAPCRHPWKPRRTVSPSSVRMINEIVLGQESGLAPEGVEAGHCSHFELYLHAMEEV
;
A
#
# COMPACT_ATOMS: atom_id res chain seq x y z
N MET A 1 -13.13 -17.07 -9.35
CA MET A 1 -11.93 -17.50 -8.59
C MET A 1 -10.85 -18.09 -9.49
N GLU A 2 -11.17 -18.95 -10.47
CA GLU A 2 -10.18 -19.49 -11.42
C GLU A 2 -9.54 -18.43 -12.32
N GLU A 3 -10.31 -17.49 -12.85
CA GLU A 3 -9.75 -16.39 -13.65
C GLU A 3 -8.75 -15.53 -12.86
N LEU A 4 -9.07 -15.22 -11.59
CA LEU A 4 -8.15 -14.48 -10.72
C LEU A 4 -6.84 -15.24 -10.49
N LYS A 5 -6.91 -16.58 -10.37
CA LYS A 5 -5.72 -17.43 -10.28
C LYS A 5 -4.92 -17.38 -11.59
N ALA A 6 -5.58 -17.40 -12.74
CA ALA A 6 -4.92 -17.28 -14.04
C ALA A 6 -4.21 -15.92 -14.21
N TYR A 7 -4.87 -14.82 -13.84
CA TYR A 7 -4.25 -13.49 -13.87
C TYR A 7 -3.08 -13.37 -12.89
N LYS A 8 -3.24 -13.91 -11.67
CA LYS A 8 -2.15 -13.95 -10.69
C LYS A 8 -0.96 -14.74 -11.23
N ASN A 9 -1.20 -15.89 -11.84
CA ASN A 9 -0.15 -16.72 -12.42
C ASN A 9 0.58 -15.99 -13.56
N ARG A 10 -0.16 -15.35 -14.46
CA ARG A 10 0.40 -14.50 -15.53
C ARG A 10 1.25 -13.35 -14.98
N LEU A 11 0.82 -12.71 -13.91
CA LEU A 11 1.56 -11.63 -13.27
C LEU A 11 2.88 -12.16 -12.67
N ILE A 12 2.83 -13.24 -11.89
CA ILE A 12 4.03 -13.80 -11.23
C ILE A 12 5.07 -14.27 -12.26
N HIS A 13 4.63 -14.80 -13.40
CA HIS A 13 5.52 -15.21 -14.49
C HIS A 13 5.79 -14.11 -15.53
N HIS A 14 5.35 -12.87 -15.28
CA HIS A 14 5.59 -11.77 -16.20
C HIS A 14 7.10 -11.47 -16.27
N PRO A 15 7.69 -11.27 -17.48
CA PRO A 15 9.13 -11.06 -17.66
C PRO A 15 9.72 -9.96 -16.78
N PHE A 16 8.96 -8.89 -16.55
CA PHE A 16 9.39 -7.80 -15.66
C PHE A 16 9.61 -8.28 -14.22
N LEU A 17 8.69 -9.10 -13.68
CA LEU A 17 8.76 -9.57 -12.29
C LEU A 17 9.70 -10.75 -12.14
N SER A 18 9.82 -11.63 -13.14
CA SER A 18 10.73 -12.77 -13.11
C SER A 18 12.21 -12.37 -13.11
N GLN A 19 12.53 -11.19 -13.61
CA GLN A 19 13.89 -10.62 -13.61
C GLN A 19 14.25 -9.89 -12.32
N ALA A 20 13.35 -9.80 -11.32
CA ALA A 20 13.61 -9.01 -10.10
C ALA A 20 14.93 -9.41 -9.40
N ASN A 21 15.26 -10.71 -9.36
CA ASN A 21 16.46 -11.24 -8.70
C ASN A 21 17.75 -11.14 -9.54
N THR A 22 17.65 -10.69 -10.79
CA THR A 22 18.80 -10.59 -11.71
C THR A 22 19.09 -9.14 -12.12
N ARG A 23 18.41 -8.16 -11.52
CA ARG A 23 18.62 -6.74 -11.80
C ARG A 23 19.92 -6.25 -11.17
N THR A 24 20.57 -5.34 -11.89
CA THR A 24 21.62 -4.50 -11.33
C THR A 24 21.03 -3.45 -10.39
N LEU A 25 21.87 -2.84 -9.55
CA LEU A 25 21.47 -1.79 -8.63
C LEU A 25 20.80 -0.61 -9.37
N ASP A 26 21.46 -0.09 -10.42
CA ASP A 26 20.93 0.99 -11.26
C ASP A 26 19.55 0.68 -11.86
N GLN A 27 19.32 -0.58 -12.28
CA GLN A 27 18.03 -1.01 -12.82
C GLN A 27 16.95 -1.07 -11.74
N LEU A 28 17.32 -1.46 -10.52
CA LEU A 28 16.41 -1.49 -9.38
C LEU A 28 16.02 -0.06 -8.98
N GLN A 29 16.99 0.84 -8.83
CA GLN A 29 16.75 2.25 -8.50
C GLN A 29 15.75 2.91 -9.46
N ARG A 30 15.96 2.78 -10.78
CA ARG A 30 15.03 3.31 -11.80
C ARG A 30 13.61 2.76 -11.69
N VAL A 31 13.49 1.50 -11.30
CA VAL A 31 12.18 0.89 -11.09
C VAL A 31 11.52 1.44 -9.85
N MET A 32 12.27 1.64 -8.76
CA MET A 32 11.74 2.21 -7.54
C MET A 32 11.32 3.67 -7.72
N GLU A 33 12.10 4.47 -8.46
CA GLU A 33 11.75 5.85 -8.86
C GLU A 33 10.44 5.94 -9.62
N THR A 34 10.09 4.93 -10.41
CA THR A 34 8.80 4.89 -11.11
C THR A 34 7.70 4.31 -10.21
N HIS A 35 8.01 3.27 -9.45
CA HIS A 35 7.03 2.54 -8.65
C HIS A 35 6.56 3.32 -7.41
N VAL A 36 7.37 4.26 -6.90
CA VAL A 36 6.97 5.15 -5.79
C VAL A 36 5.66 5.89 -6.08
N PHE A 37 5.38 6.22 -7.35
CA PHE A 37 4.10 6.82 -7.76
C PHE A 37 2.92 5.86 -7.61
N CYS A 38 3.10 4.57 -7.87
CA CYS A 38 2.08 3.55 -7.65
C CYS A 38 1.81 3.34 -6.14
N VAL A 39 2.86 3.39 -5.32
CA VAL A 39 2.74 3.32 -3.85
C VAL A 39 1.97 4.53 -3.33
N TRP A 40 2.33 5.73 -3.77
CA TRP A 40 1.62 6.95 -3.43
C TRP A 40 0.16 6.95 -3.89
N ASP A 41 -0.12 6.54 -5.14
CA ASP A 41 -1.48 6.42 -5.66
C ASP A 41 -2.34 5.45 -4.82
N SER A 42 -1.75 4.34 -4.38
CA SER A 42 -2.43 3.38 -3.49
C SER A 42 -2.86 4.01 -2.17
N MET A 43 -2.02 4.88 -1.58
CA MET A 43 -2.37 5.65 -0.37
C MET A 43 -3.53 6.62 -0.64
N ASN A 44 -3.53 7.30 -1.79
CA ASN A 44 -4.61 8.21 -2.18
C ASN A 44 -5.93 7.46 -2.41
N LEU A 45 -5.88 6.32 -3.10
CA LEU A 45 -7.04 5.45 -3.32
C LEU A 45 -7.63 4.97 -1.99
N LEU A 46 -6.76 4.54 -1.06
CA LEU A 46 -7.18 4.15 0.28
C LEU A 46 -7.91 5.28 1.01
N LYS A 47 -7.35 6.49 1.00
CA LYS A 47 -7.98 7.67 1.60
C LYS A 47 -9.30 8.03 0.94
N ARG A 48 -9.42 7.88 -0.37
CA ARG A 48 -10.68 8.11 -1.08
C ARG A 48 -11.77 7.14 -0.60
N ILE A 49 -11.44 5.86 -0.53
CA ILE A 49 -12.37 4.81 -0.05
C ILE A 49 -12.72 5.03 1.43
N GLN A 50 -11.73 5.34 2.28
CA GLN A 50 -11.97 5.67 3.68
C GLN A 50 -12.90 6.87 3.82
N SER A 51 -12.76 7.92 3.01
CA SER A 51 -13.65 9.08 3.06
C SER A 51 -15.11 8.73 2.76
N ASP A 52 -15.38 7.67 1.99
CA ASP A 52 -16.75 7.26 1.66
C ASP A 52 -17.32 6.31 2.73
N LEU A 53 -16.49 5.45 3.31
CA LEU A 53 -16.90 4.42 4.27
C LEU A 53 -16.78 4.85 5.74
N ALA A 54 -15.67 5.46 6.14
CA ALA A 54 -15.33 5.83 7.52
C ALA A 54 -14.64 7.22 7.57
N PRO A 55 -15.35 8.32 7.25
CA PRO A 55 -14.71 9.62 7.10
C PRO A 55 -14.24 10.21 8.43
N CYS A 56 -13.04 10.76 8.43
CA CYS A 56 -12.45 11.51 9.54
C CYS A 56 -12.87 13.01 9.54
N ARG A 57 -14.07 13.35 9.04
CA ARG A 57 -14.54 14.74 8.94
C ARG A 57 -15.26 15.17 10.22
N HIS A 58 -15.15 16.46 10.56
CA HIS A 58 -15.89 17.07 11.67
C HIS A 58 -17.18 17.76 11.19
N PRO A 59 -18.30 17.71 11.95
CA PRO A 59 -18.51 16.89 13.13
C PRO A 59 -18.67 15.41 12.77
N TRP A 60 -18.13 14.53 13.61
CA TRP A 60 -18.27 13.10 13.42
C TRP A 60 -19.73 12.68 13.62
N LYS A 61 -20.24 11.86 12.69
CA LYS A 61 -21.59 11.28 12.77
C LYS A 61 -21.57 9.84 12.26
N PRO A 62 -22.35 8.93 12.86
CA PRO A 62 -22.46 7.56 12.38
C PRO A 62 -23.13 7.50 11.01
N ARG A 63 -22.56 6.74 10.06
CA ARG A 63 -23.17 6.49 8.75
C ARG A 63 -24.10 5.29 8.81
N ARG A 64 -25.40 5.53 8.72
CA ARG A 64 -26.42 4.46 8.74
C ARG A 64 -26.50 3.64 7.45
N THR A 65 -25.96 4.17 6.35
CA THR A 65 -26.03 3.55 5.02
C THR A 65 -24.85 2.62 4.71
N VAL A 66 -23.84 2.56 5.58
CA VAL A 66 -22.63 1.76 5.40
C VAL A 66 -22.65 0.61 6.42
N SER A 67 -22.31 -0.59 5.99
CA SER A 67 -22.21 -1.74 6.90
C SER A 67 -21.12 -1.51 7.97
N PRO A 68 -21.40 -1.79 9.25
CA PRO A 68 -20.39 -1.72 10.32
C PRO A 68 -19.13 -2.55 10.03
N SER A 69 -19.28 -3.70 9.38
CA SER A 69 -18.14 -4.55 9.00
C SER A 69 -17.23 -3.87 7.97
N SER A 70 -17.80 -3.13 7.02
CA SER A 70 -17.02 -2.36 6.03
C SER A 70 -16.28 -1.19 6.68
N VAL A 71 -16.90 -0.50 7.65
CA VAL A 71 -16.28 0.57 8.44
C VAL A 71 -15.08 0.04 9.23
N ARG A 72 -15.24 -1.11 9.89
CA ARG A 72 -14.14 -1.76 10.60
C ARG A 72 -13.02 -2.16 9.65
N MET A 73 -13.37 -2.85 8.56
CA MET A 73 -12.40 -3.34 7.57
C MET A 73 -11.54 -2.21 7.00
N ILE A 74 -12.15 -1.08 6.59
CA ILE A 74 -11.38 0.02 6.02
C ILE A 74 -10.46 0.68 7.07
N ASN A 75 -10.90 0.80 8.32
CA ASN A 75 -10.07 1.36 9.39
C ASN A 75 -8.90 0.42 9.77
N GLU A 76 -9.09 -0.89 9.71
CA GLU A 76 -8.00 -1.87 9.90
C GLU A 76 -6.97 -1.81 8.77
N ILE A 77 -7.42 -1.64 7.52
CA ILE A 77 -6.51 -1.42 6.39
C ILE A 77 -5.73 -0.11 6.59
N VAL A 78 -6.40 0.97 6.97
CA VAL A 78 -5.75 2.27 7.24
C VAL A 78 -4.72 2.16 8.35
N LEU A 79 -5.04 1.47 9.45
CA LEU A 79 -4.10 1.23 10.55
C LEU A 79 -2.80 0.59 10.05
N GLY A 80 -2.90 -0.45 9.21
CA GLY A 80 -1.73 -1.14 8.67
C GLY A 80 -0.97 -0.36 7.59
N GLN A 81 -1.65 0.51 6.83
CA GLN A 81 -1.04 1.22 5.70
C GLN A 81 -0.48 2.60 6.09
N GLU A 82 -1.07 3.30 7.06
CA GLU A 82 -0.62 4.65 7.46
C GLU A 82 0.21 4.68 8.74
N SER A 83 0.03 3.68 9.60
CA SER A 83 0.68 3.62 10.90
C SER A 83 1.02 2.17 11.25
N GLY A 84 1.55 1.45 10.25
CA GLY A 84 2.01 0.08 10.44
C GLY A 84 3.19 0.02 11.41
N LEU A 85 3.53 -1.17 11.87
CA LEU A 85 4.77 -1.37 12.62
C LEU A 85 5.97 -1.12 11.69
N ALA A 86 6.89 -0.27 12.13
CA ALA A 86 8.12 -0.06 11.40
C ALA A 86 9.09 -1.22 11.68
N PRO A 87 9.95 -1.60 10.71
CA PRO A 87 11.02 -2.57 10.95
C PRO A 87 12.00 -2.08 12.01
N GLU A 88 12.74 -3.02 12.60
CA GLU A 88 13.88 -2.69 13.48
C GLU A 88 14.87 -1.81 12.72
N GLY A 89 15.29 -0.70 13.35
CA GLY A 89 16.17 0.30 12.74
C GLY A 89 15.46 1.58 12.28
N VAL A 90 14.13 1.60 12.19
CA VAL A 90 13.35 2.83 11.94
C VAL A 90 12.90 3.42 13.28
N GLU A 91 13.43 4.60 13.64
CA GLU A 91 13.36 5.20 14.99
C GLU A 91 11.94 5.46 15.52
N ALA A 92 10.94 5.63 14.64
CA ALA A 92 9.59 6.01 15.03
C ALA A 92 8.72 4.86 15.57
N GLY A 93 9.14 3.59 15.44
CA GLY A 93 8.37 2.40 15.84
C GLY A 93 7.12 2.11 14.97
N HIS A 94 6.61 3.14 14.29
CA HIS A 94 5.52 3.07 13.31
C HIS A 94 5.83 3.95 12.10
N CYS A 95 5.37 3.53 10.93
CA CYS A 95 5.48 4.32 9.70
C CYS A 95 4.33 3.99 8.75
N SER A 96 4.05 4.91 7.83
CA SER A 96 3.22 4.60 6.68
C SER A 96 3.95 3.67 5.71
N HIS A 97 3.20 2.94 4.89
CA HIS A 97 3.74 2.10 3.83
C HIS A 97 4.54 2.93 2.81
N PHE A 98 4.14 4.19 2.60
CA PHE A 98 4.85 5.11 1.73
C PHE A 98 6.21 5.51 2.31
N GLU A 99 6.28 5.92 3.58
CA GLU A 99 7.55 6.22 4.25
C GLU A 99 8.47 5.01 4.29
N LEU A 100 7.93 3.82 4.58
CA LEU A 100 8.69 2.57 4.52
C LEU A 100 9.30 2.33 3.12
N TYR A 101 8.54 2.63 2.06
CA TYR A 101 9.04 2.51 0.70
C TYR A 101 10.16 3.52 0.40
N LEU A 102 10.05 4.76 0.89
CA LEU A 102 11.09 5.78 0.73
C LEU A 102 12.37 5.38 1.47
N HIS A 103 12.28 4.86 2.69
CA HIS A 103 13.45 4.33 3.40
C HIS A 103 14.12 3.20 2.61
N ALA A 104 13.34 2.29 2.03
CA ALA A 104 13.89 1.25 1.17
C ALA A 104 14.57 1.81 -0.09
N MET A 105 14.12 2.96 -0.62
CA MET A 105 14.79 3.64 -1.74
C MET A 105 16.12 4.28 -1.31
N GLU A 106 16.24 4.74 -0.06
CA GLU A 106 17.48 5.34 0.46
C GLU A 106 18.57 4.28 0.69
N GLU A 107 18.20 3.02 0.92
CA GLU A 107 19.13 1.89 1.12
C GLU A 107 19.71 1.33 -0.19
N VAL A 108 19.10 1.64 -1.35
CA VAL A 108 19.42 1.06 -2.67
C VAL A 108 20.14 2.07 -3.54
#